data_AF-A0A3B9IK60-F1
#
_entry.id   AF-A0A3B9IK60-F1
#
_cell.length_a   1.000
_cell.length_b   1.000
_cell.length_c   1.000
_cell.angle_alpha   90.00
_cell.angle_beta   90.00
_cell.angle_gamma   90.00
#
_symmetry.space_group_name_H-M   'P 1'
#
loop_
_entity.id
_entity.type
_entity.pdbx_description
1 polymer ?
#
loop_
_entity_poly.entity_id
_entity_poly.type
_entity_poly.pdbx_seq_one_letter_code
_entity_poly.pdbx_strand_id
1 'polypeptide(L)' 'GATERLPLLVDQGESDNFLAEQLKPEALEAAAAAAGHPLTLRRQPGYDHSYYFIASFIDDHLRHHAAALGL' A
#
# COMPACT_ATOMS: atom_id res chain seq x y z
N GLY A 1 13.28 15.32 8.77
CA GLY A 1 12.23 14.37 8.37
C GLY A 1 10.98 14.65 9.18
N ALA A 2 9.81 14.25 8.69
CA ALA A 2 8.58 14.35 9.48
C ALA A 2 8.74 13.57 10.80
N THR A 3 8.30 14.17 11.90
CA THR A 3 8.42 13.60 13.25
C THR A 3 7.41 12.47 13.47
N GLU A 4 6.29 12.50 12.75
CA GLU A 4 5.24 11.50 12.82
C GLU A 4 5.55 10.27 11.98
N ARG A 5 5.18 9.10 12.53
CA ARG A 5 5.21 7.80 11.83
C ARG A 5 3.78 7.30 11.66
N LEU A 6 3.04 7.96 10.79
CA LEU A 6 1.68 7.52 10.45
C LEU A 6 1.73 6.13 9.80
N PRO A 7 0.83 5.21 10.15
CA PRO A 7 0.77 3.89 9.50
C PRO A 7 0.56 4.05 8.00
N LEU A 8 1.35 3.34 7.20
CA LEU A 8 1.18 3.25 5.75
C LEU A 8 0.39 1.99 5.40
N LEU A 9 -0.54 2.11 4.45
CA LEU A 9 -1.24 0.99 3.83
C LEU A 9 -0.99 1.02 2.31
N VAL A 10 -0.54 -0.10 1.76
CA VAL A 10 -0.32 -0.29 0.32
C VAL A 10 -0.99 -1.58 -0.10
N ASP A 11 -1.83 -1.53 -1.13
CA ASP A 11 -2.31 -2.71 -1.84
C ASP A 11 -1.63 -2.77 -3.21
N GLN A 12 -1.11 -3.94 -3.57
CA GLN A 12 -0.50 -4.19 -4.87
C GLN A 12 -1.15 -5.42 -5.52
N GLY A 13 -1.71 -5.22 -6.72
CA GLY A 13 -2.11 -6.32 -7.58
C GLY A 13 -0.91 -7.15 -8.05
N GLU A 14 -0.96 -8.47 -7.90
CA GLU A 14 0.13 -9.37 -8.33
C GLU A 14 0.12 -9.66 -9.84
N SER A 15 -0.97 -9.36 -10.53
CA SER A 15 -1.09 -9.44 -11.99
C SER A 15 -0.93 -8.08 -12.66
N ASP A 16 -0.36 -7.10 -11.94
CA ASP A 16 0.00 -5.80 -12.49
C ASP A 16 1.22 -5.91 -13.41
N ASN A 17 1.05 -5.53 -14.68
CA ASN A 17 2.10 -5.59 -15.70
C ASN A 17 3.30 -4.66 -15.41
N PHE A 18 3.16 -3.72 -14.48
CA PHE A 18 4.21 -2.78 -14.10
C PHE A 18 4.95 -3.18 -12.81
N LEU A 19 4.54 -4.29 -12.18
CA LEU A 19 5.02 -4.72 -10.86
C LEU A 19 6.55 -4.79 -10.76
N ALA A 20 7.18 -5.57 -11.64
CA ALA A 20 8.62 -5.86 -11.56
C ALA A 20 9.50 -4.73 -12.09
N GLU A 21 9.08 -4.06 -13.17
CA GLU A 21 9.92 -3.07 -13.85
C GLU A 21 9.83 -1.68 -13.21
N GLN A 22 8.63 -1.30 -12.72
CA GLN A 22 8.35 0.08 -12.29
C GLN A 22 8.03 0.17 -10.80
N LEU A 23 7.12 -0.66 -10.29
CA LEU A 23 6.53 -0.45 -8.96
C LEU A 23 7.46 -0.90 -7.82
N LYS A 24 8.08 -2.08 -7.96
CA LYS A 24 9.06 -2.65 -7.01
C LYS A 24 8.69 -2.46 -5.52
N PRO A 25 7.48 -2.90 -5.12
CA PRO A 25 6.97 -2.72 -3.76
C PRO A 25 7.87 -3.32 -2.66
N GLU A 26 8.66 -4.34 -2.97
CA GLU A 26 9.69 -4.92 -2.10
C GLU A 26 10.78 -3.91 -1.70
N ALA A 27 11.08 -2.92 -2.54
CA ALA A 27 12.03 -1.86 -2.20
C ALA A 27 11.46 -0.95 -1.11
N LEU A 28 10.16 -0.64 -1.16
CA LEU A 28 9.48 0.10 -0.11
C LEU A 28 9.40 -0.69 1.20
N GLU A 29 9.09 -1.98 1.12
CA GLU A 29 9.05 -2.88 2.27
C GLU A 29 10.40 -2.93 3.00
N ALA A 30 11.50 -3.14 2.25
CA ALA A 30 12.85 -3.13 2.81
C ALA A 30 13.22 -1.79 3.44
N ALA A 31 12.86 -0.67 2.80
CA ALA A 31 13.13 0.67 3.32
C ALA A 31 12.33 0.96 4.60
N ALA A 32 11.05 0.59 4.64
CA ALA A 32 10.20 0.75 5.82
C ALA A 32 10.71 -0.10 6.99
N ALA A 33 11.11 -1.35 6.74
CA ALA A 33 11.71 -2.22 7.74
C ALA A 33 13.01 -1.63 8.30
N ALA A 34 13.91 -1.15 7.43
CA ALA A 34 15.17 -0.52 7.84
C ALA A 34 14.96 0.76 8.67
N ALA A 35 13.90 1.52 8.39
CA ALA A 35 13.54 2.74 9.13
C ALA A 35 12.70 2.47 10.40
N GLY A 36 12.21 1.23 10.60
CA GLY A 36 11.20 0.91 11.61
C GLY A 36 9.90 1.71 11.42
N HIS A 37 9.51 1.94 10.17
CA HIS A 37 8.29 2.67 9.82
C HIS A 37 7.12 1.69 9.69
N PRO A 38 5.95 1.98 10.28
CA PRO A 38 4.79 1.10 10.21
C PRO A 38 4.26 1.03 8.77
N LEU A 39 4.41 -0.11 8.12
CA LEU A 39 3.90 -0.39 6.78
C LEU A 39 3.09 -1.68 6.81
N THR A 40 1.86 -1.59 6.31
CA THR A 40 1.04 -2.74 5.90
C THR A 40 1.04 -2.79 4.39
N LEU A 41 1.78 -3.74 3.81
CA LEU A 41 1.77 -3.98 2.37
C LEU A 41 1.04 -5.29 2.08
N ARG A 42 -0.06 -5.22 1.35
CA ARG A 42 -0.90 -6.36 0.97
C ARG A 42 -0.69 -6.70 -0.50
N ARG A 43 -0.41 -7.97 -0.78
CA ARG A 43 -0.39 -8.55 -2.12
C ARG A 43 -1.80 -9.04 -2.44
N GLN A 44 -2.32 -8.67 -3.61
CA GLN A 44 -3.67 -8.99 -4.06
C GLN A 44 -3.59 -9.90 -5.30
N PRO A 45 -3.66 -11.23 -5.13
CA PRO A 45 -3.54 -12.19 -6.23
C PRO A 45 -4.60 -11.96 -7.30
N GLY A 46 -4.20 -11.99 -8.57
CA GLY A 46 -5.11 -11.86 -9.72
C GLY A 46 -5.57 -10.43 -10.04
N TYR A 47 -5.20 -9.43 -9.23
CA TYR A 47 -5.54 -8.04 -9.48
C TYR A 47 -4.49 -7.35 -10.36
N ASP A 48 -4.97 -6.46 -11.23
CA ASP A 48 -4.18 -5.72 -12.22
C ASP A 48 -3.98 -4.24 -11.83
N HIS A 49 -3.61 -3.41 -12.80
CA HIS A 49 -3.39 -1.96 -12.61
C HIS A 49 -4.66 -1.11 -12.82
N SER A 50 -5.84 -1.71 -12.91
CA SER A 50 -7.05 -1.00 -13.35
C SER A 50 -7.81 -0.34 -12.19
N TYR A 51 -8.79 0.49 -12.55
CA TYR A 51 -9.76 1.00 -11.57
C TYR A 51 -10.62 -0.11 -10.94
N TYR A 52 -10.74 -1.29 -11.56
CA TYR A 52 -11.42 -2.42 -10.92
C TYR A 52 -10.65 -2.87 -9.69
N PHE A 53 -9.32 -2.96 -9.78
CA PHE A 53 -8.47 -3.24 -8.62
C PHE A 53 -8.64 -2.18 -7.53
N ILE A 54 -8.54 -0.90 -7.90
CA ILE A 54 -8.66 0.21 -6.92
C ILE A 54 -10.01 0.16 -6.21
N ALA A 55 -11.10 0.04 -6.97
CA ALA A 55 -12.46 0.02 -6.42
C ALA A 55 -12.72 -1.16 -5.49
N SER A 56 -12.07 -2.32 -5.72
CA SER A 56 -12.21 -3.49 -4.84
C SER A 56 -11.70 -3.26 -3.42
N PHE A 57 -10.71 -2.39 -3.23
CA PHE A 57 -10.06 -2.16 -1.94
C PHE A 57 -10.23 -0.72 -1.40
N ILE A 58 -10.94 0.15 -2.12
CA ILE A 58 -11.07 1.56 -1.73
C ILE A 58 -11.75 1.76 -0.37
N ASP A 59 -12.70 0.90 0.02
CA ASP A 59 -13.36 0.99 1.33
C ASP A 59 -12.37 0.76 2.49
N ASP A 60 -11.44 -0.17 2.33
CA ASP A 60 -10.38 -0.42 3.31
C ASP A 60 -9.46 0.80 3.46
N HIS A 61 -9.10 1.45 2.35
CA HIS A 61 -8.28 2.67 2.34
C HIS A 61 -9.01 3.85 2.99
N LEU A 62 -10.31 4.00 2.73
CA LEU A 62 -11.13 5.01 3.39
C LEU A 62 -11.18 4.80 4.90
N ARG A 63 -11.37 3.56 5.37
CA ARG A 63 -11.36 3.24 6.80
C ARG A 63 -9.99 3.46 7.45
N HIS A 64 -8.92 3.09 6.76
CA HIS A 64 -7.56 3.35 7.21
C HIS A 64 -7.32 4.84 7.42
N HIS A 65 -7.74 5.68 6.48
CA HIS A 65 -7.62 7.13 6.60
C HIS A 65 -8.58 7.73 7.63
N ALA A 66 -9.82 7.24 7.73
CA ALA A 66 -10.76 7.66 8.76
C ALA A 66 -10.18 7.48 10.17
N ALA A 67 -9.57 6.32 10.44
CA ALA A 67 -8.89 6.06 11.71
C ALA A 67 -7.72 7.03 11.97
N ALA A 68 -6.93 7.35 10.95
CA ALA A 68 -5.83 8.32 11.08
C ALA A 68 -6.32 9.77 11.28
N LEU A 69 -7.51 10.10 10.77
CA LEU A 69 -8.16 11.40 10.93
C LEU A 69 -8.99 11.52 12.21
N GLY A 70 -9.14 10.43 12.98
CA GLY A 70 -9.94 10.40 14.21
C GLY A 70 -11.45 10.41 13.96
N LEU A 71 -11.89 9.85 12.82
CA LEU A 71 -13.30 9.67 12.45
C LEU A 71 -13.85 8.30 12.86
#